data_AF-A0A7U9XGW2-F1
#
_entry.id   AF-A0A7U9XGW2-F1
#
_cell.length_a   1.000
_cell.length_b   1.000
_cell.length_c   1.000
_cell.angle_alpha   90.00
_cell.angle_beta   90.00
_cell.angle_gamma   90.00
#
_symmetry.space_group_name_H-M   'P 1'
#
loop_
_entity.id
_entity.type
_entity.pdbx_description
1 polymer ?
#
loop_
_entity_poly.entity_id
_entity_poly.type
_entity_poly.pdbx_seq_one_letter_code
_entity_poly.pdbx_strand_id
1 'polypeptide(L)'
;MGKINRFLLTAIAMVAIMIAAVGVDRGLKYYEARRWEKERVARYEQAYAEAADIRMTIKELSRDKDAIEAFIEENRAYFDEDEEQFLLWESGMGESLGEPGFDGAQESSLTQEGNGDIPGTISGESIDIPQPGTEGVSENQITEGPYGEGDISGGQAPGEPGDYGSQGQDISGNWIMDNSGNGIWDVSGNGAPEVSGNGIWGISGNGTPEVSGNGIWGISGNGAPGVSGNGIWDITGSQATDISGNKAGGISGNSAMYLPAGQGGSTISGNTLLEKRKVRGSYMETRMQNKSDLKVIAHKEFDFSGMSIACLGDSITQAANLDDMENYQQYSYPTRLKELLGAKNVTNLGIGGSSIGRYWENAFVDRFREIPQDTDLIIVMGGTNDGFCLDQEDFGTMEERKPRTFLGDLDELMRGLKESYPEADIIFVTPLPNVLHDMLRKERSELLSQTVIAGAIRKLGAEHGIPVIDLYNSNVLDTHDAAVIYNYMPDGVHCNEDGYVLLAERIAAELIRFYENREGFDGKSI
;
A
#
# COMPACT_ATOMS: atom_id res chain seq x y z
N MET A 1 31.58 -25.25 64.74
CA MET A 1 30.39 -25.89 64.14
C MET A 1 29.19 -24.94 63.95
N GLY A 2 28.88 -24.02 64.87
CA GLY A 2 27.66 -23.18 64.75
C GLY A 2 27.58 -22.21 63.55
N LYS A 3 28.71 -21.65 63.06
CA LYS A 3 28.70 -20.72 61.92
C LYS A 3 28.49 -21.43 60.57
N ILE A 4 29.03 -22.63 60.42
CA ILE A 4 28.89 -23.44 59.19
C ILE A 4 27.45 -23.97 59.06
N ASN A 5 26.83 -24.44 60.14
CA ASN A 5 25.43 -24.85 60.12
C ASN A 5 24.48 -23.68 59.81
N ARG A 6 24.76 -22.48 60.34
CA ARG A 6 23.94 -21.29 60.07
C ARG A 6 24.03 -20.85 58.61
N PHE A 7 25.24 -20.86 58.03
CA PHE A 7 25.42 -20.59 56.60
C PHE A 7 24.71 -21.63 55.72
N LEU A 8 24.86 -22.91 56.04
CA LEU A 8 24.21 -24.00 55.31
C LEU A 8 22.68 -23.92 55.38
N LEU A 9 22.11 -23.64 56.56
CA LEU A 9 20.67 -23.43 56.75
C LEU A 9 20.15 -22.23 55.95
N THR A 10 20.90 -21.12 55.94
CA THR A 10 20.53 -19.95 55.12
C THR A 10 20.58 -20.26 53.63
N ALA A 11 21.59 -20.99 53.15
CA ALA A 11 21.70 -21.40 51.76
C ALA A 11 20.54 -22.32 51.34
N ILE A 12 20.18 -23.29 52.18
CA ILE A 12 19.02 -24.18 51.94
C ILE A 12 17.72 -23.38 51.91
N ALA A 13 17.54 -22.41 52.81
CA ALA A 13 16.36 -21.55 52.82
C ALA A 13 16.27 -20.67 51.57
N MET A 14 17.38 -20.10 51.10
CA MET A 14 17.41 -19.33 49.84
C MET A 14 17.06 -20.21 48.63
N VAL A 15 17.60 -21.42 48.56
CA VAL A 15 17.25 -22.38 47.49
C VAL A 15 15.76 -22.75 47.55
N ALA A 16 15.22 -22.99 48.74
CA ALA A 16 13.79 -23.29 48.90
C ALA A 16 12.90 -22.11 48.47
N ILE A 17 13.27 -20.87 48.81
CA ILE A 17 12.55 -19.65 48.39
C ILE A 17 12.64 -19.49 46.87
N MET A 18 13.81 -19.71 46.26
CA MET A 18 13.94 -19.65 44.79
C MET A 18 13.09 -20.71 44.10
N ILE A 19 13.07 -21.95 44.60
CA ILE A 19 12.23 -23.02 44.03
C ILE A 19 10.74 -22.67 44.17
N ALA A 20 10.33 -22.14 45.33
CA ALA A 20 8.95 -21.69 45.54
C ALA A 20 8.57 -20.53 44.62
N ALA A 21 9.44 -19.53 44.45
CA ALA A 21 9.23 -18.40 43.56
C ALA A 21 9.12 -18.84 42.09
N VAL A 22 10.03 -19.71 41.63
CA VAL A 22 9.96 -20.31 40.29
C VAL A 22 8.70 -21.16 40.11
N GLY A 23 8.28 -21.88 41.15
CA GLY A 23 7.05 -22.67 41.14
C GLY A 23 5.79 -21.81 41.02
N VAL A 24 5.72 -20.70 41.76
CA VAL A 24 4.62 -19.72 41.68
C VAL A 24 4.59 -19.03 40.32
N ASP A 25 5.74 -18.57 39.82
CA ASP A 25 5.87 -17.94 38.50
C ASP A 25 5.42 -18.89 37.38
N ARG A 26 5.90 -20.14 37.39
CA ARG A 26 5.45 -21.17 36.41
C ARG A 26 3.96 -21.48 36.55
N GLY A 27 3.44 -21.54 37.78
CA GLY A 27 2.03 -21.79 38.05
C GLY A 27 1.13 -20.67 37.52
N LEU A 28 1.53 -19.41 37.73
CA LEU A 28 0.82 -18.23 37.24
C LEU A 28 0.83 -18.18 35.70
N LYS A 29 2.00 -18.36 35.07
CA LYS A 29 2.13 -18.42 33.61
C LYS A 29 1.27 -19.52 32.99
N TYR A 30 1.22 -20.70 33.63
CA TYR A 30 0.37 -21.80 33.18
C TYR A 30 -1.12 -21.46 33.29
N TYR A 31 -1.54 -20.82 34.40
CA TYR A 31 -2.92 -20.38 34.59
C TYR A 31 -3.33 -19.31 33.57
N GLU A 32 -2.50 -18.28 33.39
CA GLU A 32 -2.71 -17.21 32.41
C GLU A 32 -2.80 -17.75 30.99
N ALA A 33 -1.89 -18.65 30.59
CA ALA A 33 -1.94 -19.28 29.28
C ALA A 33 -3.25 -20.07 29.06
N ARG A 34 -3.72 -20.79 30.09
CA ARG A 34 -4.95 -21.58 30.00
C ARG A 34 -6.22 -20.72 30.03
N ARG A 35 -6.17 -19.57 30.71
CA ARG A 35 -7.25 -18.58 30.69
C ARG A 35 -7.33 -17.92 29.31
N TRP A 36 -6.21 -17.40 28.82
CA TRP A 36 -6.10 -16.78 27.51
C TRP A 36 -6.58 -17.73 26.41
N GLU A 37 -6.19 -19.01 26.45
CA GLU A 37 -6.63 -20.01 25.47
C GLU A 37 -8.15 -20.19 25.45
N LYS A 38 -8.81 -20.15 26.61
CA LYS A 38 -10.28 -20.26 26.67
C LYS A 38 -10.96 -19.00 26.13
N GLU A 39 -10.46 -17.83 26.49
CA GLU A 39 -10.96 -16.54 26.01
C GLU A 39 -10.78 -16.44 24.49
N ARG A 40 -9.61 -16.85 23.98
CA ARG A 40 -9.28 -16.98 22.55
C ARG A 40 -10.29 -17.84 21.80
N VAL A 41 -10.52 -19.08 22.26
CA VAL A 41 -11.45 -20.01 21.59
C VAL A 41 -12.87 -19.46 21.55
N ALA A 42 -13.35 -18.87 22.64
CA ALA A 42 -14.70 -18.30 22.67
C ALA A 42 -14.86 -17.11 21.69
N ARG A 43 -13.88 -16.21 21.64
CA ARG A 43 -13.88 -15.07 20.69
C ARG A 43 -13.79 -15.55 19.24
N TYR A 44 -12.94 -16.54 18.98
CA TYR A 44 -12.79 -17.19 17.69
C TYR A 44 -14.11 -17.80 17.20
N GLU A 45 -14.77 -18.62 18.03
CA GLU A 45 -16.04 -19.28 17.67
C GLU A 45 -17.15 -18.25 17.36
N GLN A 46 -17.20 -17.16 18.12
CA GLN A 46 -18.14 -16.06 17.88
C GLN A 46 -17.85 -15.36 16.55
N ALA A 47 -16.62 -14.88 16.35
CA ALA A 47 -16.24 -14.15 15.14
C ALA A 47 -16.43 -15.02 13.88
N TYR A 48 -16.13 -16.32 13.98
CA TYR A 48 -16.35 -17.26 12.88
C TYR A 48 -17.84 -17.42 12.54
N ALA A 49 -18.71 -17.51 13.55
CA ALA A 49 -20.15 -17.65 13.34
C ALA A 49 -20.77 -16.39 12.70
N GLU A 50 -20.40 -15.20 13.17
CA GLU A 50 -20.83 -13.91 12.61
C GLU A 50 -20.35 -13.75 11.17
N ALA A 51 -19.07 -14.01 10.91
CA ALA A 51 -18.50 -13.97 9.57
C ALA A 51 -19.20 -14.97 8.62
N ALA A 52 -19.55 -16.16 9.12
CA ALA A 52 -20.27 -17.15 8.33
C ALA A 52 -21.69 -16.71 7.94
N ASP A 53 -22.40 -16.00 8.82
CA ASP A 53 -23.77 -15.50 8.58
C ASP A 53 -23.79 -14.40 7.52
N ILE A 54 -22.93 -13.39 7.66
CA ILE A 54 -22.79 -12.30 6.67
C ILE A 54 -22.35 -12.87 5.31
N ARG A 55 -21.37 -13.77 5.32
CA ARG A 55 -20.89 -14.45 4.11
C ARG A 55 -22.00 -15.24 3.42
N MET A 56 -22.86 -15.92 4.18
CA MET A 56 -24.01 -16.64 3.63
C MET A 56 -25.00 -15.67 2.98
N THR A 57 -25.27 -14.54 3.62
CA THR A 57 -26.11 -13.47 3.08
C THR A 57 -25.57 -12.95 1.75
N ILE A 58 -24.28 -12.61 1.68
CA ILE A 58 -23.63 -12.17 0.44
C ILE A 58 -23.72 -13.25 -0.65
N LYS A 59 -23.51 -14.52 -0.28
CA LYS A 59 -23.59 -15.67 -1.20
C LYS A 59 -25.00 -15.92 -1.75
N GLU A 60 -26.04 -15.60 -0.99
CA GLU A 60 -27.41 -15.66 -1.48
C GLU A 60 -27.72 -14.49 -2.42
N LEU A 61 -27.31 -13.28 -2.04
CA LEU A 61 -27.49 -12.07 -2.85
C LEU A 61 -26.74 -12.16 -4.18
N SER A 62 -25.54 -12.73 -4.21
CA SER A 62 -24.72 -12.84 -5.43
C SER A 62 -25.32 -13.72 -6.52
N ARG A 63 -26.38 -14.48 -6.22
CA ARG A 63 -27.14 -15.25 -7.22
C ARG A 63 -27.99 -14.36 -8.12
N ASP A 64 -28.26 -13.12 -7.70
CA ASP A 64 -28.99 -12.12 -8.46
C ASP A 64 -28.13 -10.85 -8.57
N LYS A 65 -27.79 -10.49 -9.80
CA LYS A 65 -26.92 -9.34 -10.09
C LYS A 65 -27.50 -8.04 -9.53
N ASP A 66 -28.81 -7.81 -9.68
CA ASP A 66 -29.43 -6.56 -9.24
C ASP A 66 -29.49 -6.50 -7.71
N ALA A 67 -29.64 -7.66 -7.04
CA ALA A 67 -29.66 -7.75 -5.58
C ALA A 67 -28.29 -7.44 -4.97
N ILE A 68 -27.20 -7.98 -5.52
CA ILE A 68 -25.86 -7.70 -5.02
C ILE A 68 -25.41 -6.27 -5.35
N GLU A 69 -25.81 -5.71 -6.50
CA GLU A 69 -25.59 -4.29 -6.81
C GLU A 69 -26.31 -3.37 -5.81
N ALA A 70 -27.57 -3.68 -5.47
CA ALA A 70 -28.32 -2.93 -4.47
C ALA A 70 -27.67 -3.01 -3.08
N PHE A 71 -27.20 -4.18 -2.66
CA PHE A 71 -26.51 -4.38 -1.39
C PHE A 71 -25.22 -3.54 -1.30
N ILE A 72 -24.41 -3.53 -2.37
CA ILE A 72 -23.19 -2.73 -2.40
C ILE A 72 -23.51 -1.24 -2.35
N GLU A 73 -24.53 -0.77 -3.08
CA GLU A 73 -24.92 0.63 -3.07
C GLU A 73 -25.48 1.09 -1.71
N GLU A 74 -26.28 0.26 -1.05
CA GLU A 74 -26.83 0.54 0.28
C GLU A 74 -25.74 0.71 1.35
N ASN A 75 -24.61 -0.01 1.19
CA ASN A 75 -23.49 0.02 2.14
C ASN A 75 -22.30 0.87 1.67
N ARG A 76 -22.38 1.52 0.49
CA ARG A 76 -21.27 2.27 -0.11
C ARG A 76 -20.64 3.29 0.83
N ALA A 77 -21.46 4.07 1.54
CA ALA A 77 -20.98 5.10 2.47
C ALA A 77 -20.07 4.51 3.55
N TYR A 78 -20.38 3.30 4.03
CA TYR A 78 -19.59 2.61 5.04
C TYR A 78 -18.26 2.08 4.48
N PHE A 79 -18.27 1.60 3.22
CA PHE A 79 -17.09 1.04 2.57
C PHE A 79 -16.00 2.05 2.19
N ASP A 80 -16.38 3.33 2.06
CA ASP A 80 -15.44 4.40 1.71
C ASP A 80 -14.78 5.04 2.95
N GLU A 81 -15.19 4.66 4.16
CA GLU A 81 -14.67 5.15 5.44
C GLU A 81 -13.48 4.29 5.92
N ASP A 82 -12.25 4.46 5.40
CA ASP A 82 -11.11 3.71 5.98
C ASP A 82 -9.65 4.13 5.70
N GLU A 83 -9.40 5.36 5.25
CA GLU A 83 -8.01 5.86 5.17
C GLU A 83 -7.50 6.50 6.47
N GLU A 84 -8.40 7.04 7.29
CA GLU A 84 -8.02 7.76 8.50
C GLU A 84 -7.35 6.84 9.53
N GLN A 85 -7.81 5.60 9.71
CA GLN A 85 -7.21 4.68 10.69
C GLN A 85 -5.76 4.32 10.36
N PHE A 86 -5.43 4.14 9.08
CA PHE A 86 -4.06 3.86 8.68
C PHE A 86 -3.15 5.08 8.87
N LEU A 87 -3.62 6.28 8.50
CA LEU A 87 -2.89 7.53 8.73
C LEU A 87 -2.71 7.84 10.22
N LEU A 88 -3.73 7.55 11.04
CA LEU A 88 -3.66 7.67 12.51
C LEU A 88 -2.62 6.70 13.09
N TRP A 89 -2.57 5.46 12.58
CA TRP A 89 -1.55 4.49 12.95
C TRP A 89 -0.15 4.93 12.50
N GLU A 90 0.01 5.42 11.27
CA GLU A 90 1.29 5.83 10.71
C GLU A 90 1.85 7.10 11.35
N SER A 91 0.98 8.06 11.71
CA SER A 91 1.34 9.32 12.36
C SER A 91 1.74 9.19 13.83
N GLY A 92 1.68 7.98 14.41
CA GLY A 92 2.11 7.75 15.78
C GLY A 92 1.15 8.31 16.85
N MET A 93 -0.09 8.66 16.50
CA MET A 93 -1.13 9.02 17.47
C MET A 93 -1.73 7.80 18.20
N GLY A 94 -1.04 6.65 18.17
CA GLY A 94 -1.30 5.47 18.97
C GLY A 94 -0.86 5.58 20.44
N GLU A 95 -0.54 6.77 20.96
CA GLU A 95 -0.53 7.00 22.41
C GLU A 95 -1.94 7.38 22.87
N SER A 96 -2.70 6.36 23.30
CA SER A 96 -3.92 6.49 24.11
C SER A 96 -5.07 7.32 23.50
N LEU A 97 -5.88 6.69 22.64
CA LEU A 97 -7.30 7.05 22.59
C LEU A 97 -7.98 6.45 23.84
N GLY A 98 -8.07 7.26 24.89
CA GLY A 98 -8.77 6.92 26.12
C GLY A 98 -10.26 6.69 25.88
N GLU A 99 -10.84 5.82 26.71
CA GLU A 99 -12.23 5.35 26.67
C GLU A 99 -13.31 6.45 26.45
N PRO A 100 -14.47 6.09 25.89
CA PRO A 100 -15.55 7.04 25.64
C PRO A 100 -16.23 7.48 26.94
N GLY A 101 -15.95 8.72 27.36
CA GLY A 101 -16.66 9.39 28.43
C GLY A 101 -17.99 9.97 27.96
N PHE A 102 -19.08 9.33 28.35
CA PHE A 102 -20.45 9.82 28.26
C PHE A 102 -20.69 10.93 29.31
N ASP A 103 -21.02 12.16 28.89
CA ASP A 103 -22.15 12.95 29.41
C ASP A 103 -22.23 14.33 28.71
N GLY A 104 -23.45 14.73 28.35
CA GLY A 104 -23.73 15.91 27.54
C GLY A 104 -23.80 17.23 28.29
N ALA A 105 -23.73 18.34 27.55
CA ALA A 105 -24.33 19.62 27.92
C ALA A 105 -24.44 20.57 26.71
N GLN A 106 -25.69 20.82 26.30
CA GLN A 106 -26.30 22.10 25.91
C GLN A 106 -25.56 23.16 25.08
N GLU A 107 -26.31 23.62 24.07
CA GLU A 107 -26.29 24.97 23.50
C GLU A 107 -25.96 26.07 24.52
N SER A 108 -25.09 27.02 24.14
CA SER A 108 -25.47 28.44 24.18
C SER A 108 -24.46 29.29 23.41
N SER A 109 -25.01 30.04 22.46
CA SER A 109 -24.60 31.36 21.98
C SER A 109 -23.68 32.16 22.90
N LEU A 110 -22.63 32.77 22.34
CA LEU A 110 -22.19 34.10 22.75
C LEU A 110 -21.54 34.84 21.56
N THR A 111 -22.23 35.90 21.17
CA THR A 111 -21.80 37.02 20.34
C THR A 111 -20.61 37.75 20.95
N GLN A 112 -19.65 38.20 20.13
CA GLN A 112 -18.96 39.46 20.42
C GLN A 112 -18.48 40.16 19.14
N GLU A 113 -19.07 41.31 18.87
CA GLU A 113 -18.62 42.34 17.92
C GLU A 113 -17.32 43.00 18.41
N GLY A 114 -16.51 43.49 17.47
CA GLY A 114 -15.33 44.30 17.77
C GLY A 114 -14.64 44.83 16.51
N ASN A 115 -15.19 45.93 15.98
CA ASN A 115 -14.76 46.77 14.85
C ASN A 115 -13.25 47.01 14.63
N GLY A 116 -12.90 47.19 13.35
CA GLY A 116 -11.70 47.91 12.89
C GLY A 116 -11.76 48.18 11.37
N ASP A 117 -12.22 49.38 10.99
CA ASP A 117 -12.26 50.02 9.65
C ASP A 117 -10.91 49.91 8.87
N ILE A 118 -10.76 50.10 7.54
CA ILE A 118 -11.16 51.21 6.64
C ILE A 118 -11.01 50.78 5.12
N PRO A 119 -11.22 51.62 4.07
CA PRO A 119 -12.32 51.48 3.08
C PRO A 119 -11.86 51.43 1.58
N GLY A 120 -12.84 51.36 0.64
CA GLY A 120 -12.70 52.06 -0.65
C GLY A 120 -13.07 51.27 -1.91
N THR A 121 -14.34 51.31 -2.28
CA THR A 121 -14.90 50.93 -3.59
C THR A 121 -14.56 51.98 -4.66
N ILE A 122 -14.11 51.57 -5.85
CA ILE A 122 -14.39 52.29 -7.12
C ILE A 122 -14.75 51.29 -8.23
N SER A 123 -15.86 51.60 -8.91
CA SER A 123 -16.39 51.11 -10.20
C SER A 123 -15.34 50.67 -11.21
N GLY A 124 -15.53 49.63 -12.03
CA GLY A 124 -16.70 49.38 -12.88
C GLY A 124 -16.37 49.85 -14.30
N GLU A 125 -15.77 48.98 -15.11
CA GLU A 125 -15.74 49.13 -16.56
C GLU A 125 -15.71 47.74 -17.23
N SER A 126 -16.80 47.46 -17.94
CA SER A 126 -17.01 46.34 -18.84
C SER A 126 -16.19 46.53 -20.11
N ILE A 127 -15.36 45.55 -20.49
CA ILE A 127 -14.82 45.46 -21.86
C ILE A 127 -14.90 44.01 -22.37
N ASP A 128 -15.42 43.93 -23.58
CA ASP A 128 -15.82 42.78 -24.38
C ASP A 128 -14.76 41.68 -24.56
N ILE A 129 -15.27 40.46 -24.70
CA ILE A 129 -14.57 39.26 -25.18
C ILE A 129 -14.58 39.28 -26.72
N PRO A 130 -13.44 39.34 -27.42
CA PRO A 130 -13.39 39.03 -28.84
C PRO A 130 -12.87 37.60 -29.08
N GLN A 131 -13.62 36.84 -29.87
CA GLN A 131 -13.23 35.54 -30.43
C GLN A 131 -12.16 35.69 -31.54
N PRO A 132 -11.44 34.60 -31.90
CA PRO A 132 -10.12 34.69 -32.52
C PRO A 132 -10.16 34.92 -34.03
N GLY A 133 -9.23 35.75 -34.52
CA GLY A 133 -8.96 36.00 -35.93
C GLY A 133 -7.47 35.89 -36.23
N THR A 134 -7.16 35.32 -37.39
CA THR A 134 -5.85 34.93 -37.91
C THR A 134 -4.99 36.09 -38.45
N GLU A 135 -3.67 35.84 -38.53
CA GLU A 135 -2.59 36.48 -39.33
C GLU A 135 -1.65 37.52 -38.66
N GLY A 136 -0.43 37.08 -38.31
CA GLY A 136 0.82 37.54 -38.94
C GLY A 136 1.53 38.88 -38.58
N VAL A 137 2.69 38.73 -37.90
CA VAL A 137 4.03 39.35 -38.15
C VAL A 137 4.47 40.69 -37.45
N SER A 138 5.48 40.53 -36.56
CA SER A 138 6.69 41.32 -36.16
C SER A 138 6.70 42.83 -35.85
N GLU A 139 7.27 43.20 -34.69
CA GLU A 139 8.56 43.94 -34.56
C GLU A 139 9.04 44.11 -33.08
N ASN A 140 10.34 43.91 -32.85
CA ASN A 140 11.08 44.02 -31.57
C ASN A 140 11.49 45.46 -31.23
N GLN A 141 11.44 45.85 -29.96
CA GLN A 141 12.46 46.72 -29.33
C GLN A 141 12.64 46.36 -27.84
N ILE A 142 13.87 45.99 -27.47
CA ILE A 142 14.35 45.84 -26.08
C ILE A 142 14.88 47.20 -25.62
N THR A 143 14.40 47.71 -24.49
CA THR A 143 15.02 48.81 -23.74
C THR A 143 15.67 48.25 -22.48
N GLU A 144 16.99 48.33 -22.38
CA GLU A 144 17.72 48.06 -21.14
C GLU A 144 17.53 49.21 -20.13
N GLY A 145 17.18 48.85 -18.89
CA GLY A 145 17.12 49.75 -17.73
C GLY A 145 17.24 48.94 -16.44
N PRO A 146 17.97 49.44 -15.41
CA PRO A 146 18.40 48.60 -14.29
C PRO A 146 17.31 48.50 -13.21
N TYR A 147 17.09 47.28 -12.72
CA TYR A 147 16.22 46.92 -11.58
C TYR A 147 14.74 47.34 -11.72
N GLY A 148 13.96 46.50 -12.40
CA GLY A 148 12.50 46.54 -12.37
C GLY A 148 11.94 45.12 -12.37
N GLU A 149 10.93 44.86 -11.53
CA GLU A 149 10.03 43.72 -11.68
C GLU A 149 9.42 43.77 -13.08
N GLY A 150 9.59 42.71 -13.87
CA GLY A 150 9.07 42.67 -15.23
C GLY A 150 8.92 41.24 -15.74
N ASP A 151 7.70 40.89 -16.12
CA ASP A 151 7.36 39.64 -16.79
C ASP A 151 8.10 39.54 -18.12
N ILE A 152 8.72 38.38 -18.39
CA ILE A 152 9.43 38.14 -19.65
C ILE A 152 8.49 37.41 -20.61
N SER A 153 8.07 38.10 -21.67
CA SER A 153 7.37 37.53 -22.81
C SER A 153 8.10 37.87 -24.11
N GLY A 154 8.54 36.85 -24.86
CA GLY A 154 9.34 37.06 -26.08
C GLY A 154 9.27 35.88 -27.05
N GLY A 155 8.94 36.15 -28.31
CA GLY A 155 8.73 35.16 -29.38
C GLY A 155 9.90 34.98 -30.36
N GLN A 156 11.16 34.91 -29.91
CA GLN A 156 12.30 34.75 -30.82
C GLN A 156 13.47 33.96 -30.19
N ALA A 157 14.08 33.03 -30.96
CA ALA A 157 15.29 32.27 -30.59
C ALA A 157 16.56 32.88 -31.23
N PRO A 158 17.79 32.59 -30.74
CA PRO A 158 18.27 32.52 -29.36
C PRO A 158 19.10 33.78 -29.00
N GLY A 159 18.89 34.34 -27.81
CA GLY A 159 19.79 35.32 -27.17
C GLY A 159 20.60 34.65 -26.07
N GLU A 160 21.82 35.13 -25.80
CA GLU A 160 22.80 34.52 -24.89
C GLU A 160 22.26 34.13 -23.50
N PRO A 161 22.87 33.12 -22.82
CA PRO A 161 22.46 32.69 -21.49
C PRO A 161 22.48 33.85 -20.49
N GLY A 162 21.31 34.22 -19.99
CA GLY A 162 21.15 35.24 -18.96
C GLY A 162 21.31 34.64 -17.57
N ASP A 163 22.24 35.15 -16.77
CA ASP A 163 22.32 34.90 -15.33
C ASP A 163 21.26 35.77 -14.64
N TYR A 164 20.06 35.20 -14.45
CA TYR A 164 18.94 35.89 -13.80
C TYR A 164 19.08 35.70 -12.28
N GLY A 165 19.62 36.74 -11.64
CA GLY A 165 19.89 36.76 -10.20
C GLY A 165 18.68 36.40 -9.32
N SER A 166 18.96 36.14 -8.05
CA SER A 166 18.07 35.49 -7.09
C SER A 166 16.85 36.33 -6.63
N GLN A 167 15.83 36.52 -7.48
CA GLN A 167 14.48 37.00 -7.10
C GLN A 167 13.44 36.44 -8.09
N GLY A 168 12.26 36.06 -7.60
CA GLY A 168 11.28 35.28 -8.37
C GLY A 168 10.62 36.03 -9.51
N GLN A 169 10.42 35.36 -10.66
CA GLN A 169 9.79 35.92 -11.86
C GLN A 169 8.95 34.85 -12.60
N ASP A 170 7.91 35.31 -13.29
CA ASP A 170 7.09 34.50 -14.19
C ASP A 170 7.61 34.61 -15.64
N ILE A 171 7.76 33.47 -16.32
CA ILE A 171 8.34 33.38 -17.66
C ILE A 171 7.35 32.67 -18.59
N SER A 172 7.03 33.28 -19.75
CA SER A 172 6.11 32.70 -20.73
C SER A 172 6.63 32.73 -22.17
N GLY A 173 6.55 31.59 -22.89
CA GLY A 173 6.93 31.50 -24.30
C GLY A 173 7.02 30.07 -24.87
N ASN A 174 6.75 29.89 -26.17
CA ASN A 174 6.67 28.55 -26.80
C ASN A 174 7.95 28.12 -27.55
N TRP A 175 9.15 28.01 -26.93
CA TRP A 175 10.38 27.47 -27.59
C TRP A 175 11.44 26.97 -26.58
N ILE A 176 12.58 26.42 -27.06
CA ILE A 176 13.75 26.03 -26.24
C ILE A 176 14.28 27.27 -25.50
N MET A 177 14.34 27.20 -24.18
CA MET A 177 14.74 28.31 -23.32
C MET A 177 15.62 27.78 -22.20
N ASP A 178 16.85 28.31 -22.09
CA ASP A 178 17.78 27.97 -21.02
C ASP A 178 17.61 29.00 -19.89
N ASN A 179 17.17 28.55 -18.73
CA ASN A 179 17.04 29.40 -17.54
C ASN A 179 17.98 28.90 -16.44
N SER A 180 18.87 29.77 -15.96
CA SER A 180 19.75 29.49 -14.83
C SER A 180 19.58 30.53 -13.71
N GLY A 181 19.14 30.09 -12.52
CA GLY A 181 18.95 30.99 -11.37
C GLY A 181 18.46 30.29 -10.09
N ASN A 182 18.78 30.84 -8.91
CA ASN A 182 18.27 30.33 -7.62
C ASN A 182 17.09 31.18 -7.16
N GLY A 183 15.88 30.62 -6.99
CA GLY A 183 14.70 31.42 -6.65
C GLY A 183 13.37 30.66 -6.67
N ILE A 184 12.25 31.41 -6.73
CA ILE A 184 10.90 30.88 -6.94
C ILE A 184 10.48 31.28 -8.35
N TRP A 185 10.11 30.33 -9.20
CA TRP A 185 9.88 30.59 -10.62
C TRP A 185 8.68 29.82 -11.15
N ASP A 186 7.87 30.47 -12.00
CA ASP A 186 6.83 29.82 -12.79
C ASP A 186 7.13 29.98 -14.29
N VAL A 187 7.21 28.86 -15.00
CA VAL A 187 7.52 28.78 -16.43
C VAL A 187 6.34 28.19 -17.17
N SER A 188 5.85 28.90 -18.20
CA SER A 188 4.72 28.44 -19.01
C SER A 188 5.00 28.49 -20.52
N GLY A 189 4.73 27.40 -21.24
CA GLY A 189 4.89 27.34 -22.69
C GLY A 189 5.11 25.95 -23.28
N ASN A 190 4.89 25.81 -24.58
CA ASN A 190 5.15 24.56 -25.31
C ASN A 190 6.58 24.56 -25.88
N GLY A 191 7.43 23.59 -25.52
CA GLY A 191 8.83 23.55 -25.95
C GLY A 191 9.71 22.61 -25.11
N ALA A 192 11.03 22.67 -25.30
CA ALA A 192 12.01 21.92 -24.49
C ALA A 192 12.85 22.91 -23.66
N PRO A 193 12.33 23.46 -22.55
CA PRO A 193 13.11 24.35 -21.71
C PRO A 193 14.18 23.56 -20.93
N GLU A 194 15.40 24.11 -20.83
CA GLU A 194 16.43 23.64 -19.92
C GLU A 194 16.45 24.56 -18.69
N VAL A 195 16.16 24.02 -17.53
CA VAL A 195 16.08 24.79 -16.27
C VAL A 195 17.15 24.30 -15.31
N SER A 196 17.99 25.22 -14.83
CA SER A 196 19.06 24.92 -13.87
C SER A 196 19.06 25.85 -12.66
N GLY A 197 19.16 25.30 -11.44
CA GLY A 197 19.27 26.11 -10.22
C GLY A 197 18.65 25.48 -8.97
N ASN A 198 18.89 26.10 -7.81
CA ASN A 198 18.33 25.66 -6.54
C ASN A 198 17.14 26.54 -6.14
N GLY A 199 15.94 25.97 -5.95
CA GLY A 199 14.74 26.80 -5.76
C GLY A 199 13.40 26.05 -5.73
N ILE A 200 12.30 26.79 -5.85
CA ILE A 200 10.94 26.26 -6.06
C ILE A 200 10.52 26.61 -7.48
N TRP A 201 10.04 25.63 -8.24
CA TRP A 201 9.75 25.81 -9.67
C TRP A 201 8.41 25.19 -10.07
N GLY A 202 7.58 25.93 -10.78
CA GLY A 202 6.42 25.44 -11.52
C GLY A 202 6.68 25.47 -13.02
N ILE A 203 6.44 24.36 -13.72
CA ILE A 203 6.56 24.25 -15.17
C ILE A 203 5.23 23.76 -15.74
N SER A 204 4.66 24.50 -16.69
CA SER A 204 3.40 24.14 -17.35
C SER A 204 3.47 24.25 -18.87
N GLY A 205 3.07 23.19 -19.59
CA GLY A 205 3.02 23.16 -21.06
C GLY A 205 3.41 21.82 -21.69
N ASN A 206 3.23 21.68 -23.00
CA ASN A 206 3.53 20.43 -23.72
C ASN A 206 4.97 20.45 -24.29
N GLY A 207 5.79 19.44 -23.98
CA GLY A 207 7.16 19.33 -24.51
C GLY A 207 8.12 18.45 -23.70
N THR A 208 9.44 18.65 -23.83
CA THR A 208 10.47 17.81 -23.17
C THR A 208 11.38 18.67 -22.29
N PRO A 209 10.89 19.13 -21.12
CA PRO A 209 11.70 19.96 -20.24
C PRO A 209 12.84 19.14 -19.62
N GLU A 210 14.05 19.71 -19.59
CA GLU A 210 15.18 19.18 -18.83
C GLU A 210 15.43 20.04 -17.60
N VAL A 211 15.44 19.42 -16.43
CA VAL A 211 15.55 20.13 -15.16
C VAL A 211 16.77 19.63 -14.38
N SER A 212 17.59 20.55 -13.90
CA SER A 212 18.77 20.27 -13.08
C SER A 212 18.88 21.16 -11.82
N GLY A 213 19.14 20.56 -10.66
CA GLY A 213 19.40 21.31 -9.42
C GLY A 213 18.68 20.78 -8.18
N ASN A 214 18.88 21.42 -7.02
CA ASN A 214 18.30 20.98 -5.76
C ASN A 214 17.11 21.86 -5.33
N GLY A 215 15.90 21.31 -5.19
CA GLY A 215 14.70 22.14 -5.00
C GLY A 215 13.36 21.40 -4.89
N ILE A 216 12.26 22.17 -4.94
CA ILE A 216 10.88 21.67 -5.07
C ILE A 216 10.38 21.99 -6.47
N TRP A 217 9.80 21.01 -7.16
CA TRP A 217 9.46 21.15 -8.57
C TRP A 217 8.10 20.55 -8.89
N GLY A 218 7.26 21.32 -9.57
CA GLY A 218 5.99 20.87 -10.14
C GLY A 218 6.03 20.96 -11.66
N ILE A 219 5.76 19.86 -12.37
CA ILE A 219 5.69 19.81 -13.84
C ILE A 219 4.31 19.34 -14.26
N SER A 220 3.64 20.09 -15.14
CA SER A 220 2.31 19.77 -15.67
C SER A 220 2.25 19.89 -17.20
N GLY A 221 1.75 18.86 -17.88
CA GLY A 221 1.52 18.88 -19.33
C GLY A 221 1.89 17.59 -20.07
N ASN A 222 1.49 17.49 -21.36
CA ASN A 222 1.75 16.31 -22.18
C ASN A 222 3.17 16.36 -22.77
N GLY A 223 4.09 15.59 -22.18
CA GLY A 223 5.51 15.70 -22.49
C GLY A 223 6.38 14.54 -22.02
N ALA A 224 7.68 14.61 -22.31
CA ALA A 224 8.68 13.67 -21.79
C ALA A 224 9.77 14.39 -20.97
N PRO A 225 9.52 14.68 -19.68
CA PRO A 225 10.46 15.42 -18.85
C PRO A 225 11.70 14.59 -18.46
N GLY A 226 12.86 15.25 -18.46
CA GLY A 226 14.11 14.74 -17.89
C GLY A 226 14.46 15.52 -16.62
N VAL A 227 14.67 14.85 -15.49
CA VAL A 227 14.92 15.50 -14.20
C VAL A 227 16.20 14.95 -13.55
N SER A 228 17.10 15.84 -13.15
CA SER A 228 18.36 15.51 -12.46
C SER A 228 18.58 16.38 -11.21
N GLY A 229 18.88 15.78 -10.06
CA GLY A 229 19.21 16.52 -8.82
C GLY A 229 18.51 16.00 -7.57
N ASN A 230 18.79 16.61 -6.40
CA ASN A 230 18.21 16.18 -5.12
C ASN A 230 17.05 17.10 -4.73
N GLY A 231 15.82 16.58 -4.62
CA GLY A 231 14.65 17.46 -4.43
C GLY A 231 13.30 16.77 -4.27
N ILE A 232 12.26 17.58 -4.09
CA ILE A 232 10.85 17.17 -4.08
C ILE A 232 10.25 17.39 -5.46
N TRP A 233 9.53 16.41 -6.01
CA TRP A 233 9.00 16.48 -7.39
C TRP A 233 7.53 16.04 -7.48
N ASP A 234 6.71 16.74 -8.26
CA ASP A 234 5.37 16.33 -8.68
C ASP A 234 5.21 16.50 -10.20
N ILE A 235 4.86 15.43 -10.92
CA ILE A 235 4.73 15.43 -12.38
C ILE A 235 3.35 14.93 -12.79
N THR A 236 2.59 15.74 -13.52
CA THR A 236 1.23 15.43 -13.98
C THR A 236 1.13 15.48 -15.51
N GLY A 237 0.62 14.42 -16.14
CA GLY A 237 0.27 14.41 -17.58
C GLY A 237 1.33 13.92 -18.59
N SER A 238 2.45 13.31 -18.17
CA SER A 238 3.54 12.93 -19.07
C SER A 238 3.34 11.59 -19.84
N GLN A 239 4.06 11.42 -20.97
CA GLN A 239 4.09 10.20 -21.81
C GLN A 239 5.33 9.29 -21.61
N ALA A 240 6.43 9.83 -21.08
CA ALA A 240 7.61 9.08 -20.62
C ALA A 240 8.44 9.99 -19.68
N THR A 241 9.04 9.48 -18.61
CA THR A 241 9.77 10.33 -17.64
C THR A 241 11.10 9.69 -17.23
N ASP A 242 12.21 10.43 -17.30
CA ASP A 242 13.56 10.00 -16.85
C ASP A 242 14.00 10.84 -15.63
N ILE A 243 14.32 10.20 -14.50
CA ILE A 243 14.65 10.87 -13.23
C ILE A 243 15.87 10.25 -12.54
N SER A 244 16.90 11.06 -12.28
CA SER A 244 18.12 10.70 -11.54
C SER A 244 18.39 11.61 -10.32
N GLY A 245 18.71 11.03 -9.14
CA GLY A 245 19.02 11.76 -7.89
C GLY A 245 18.33 11.21 -6.63
N ASN A 246 18.58 11.81 -5.44
CA ASN A 246 17.90 11.45 -4.18
C ASN A 246 16.47 12.06 -4.15
N LYS A 247 15.43 11.25 -3.88
CA LYS A 247 14.03 11.55 -4.26
C LYS A 247 13.05 11.65 -3.08
N ALA A 248 12.07 12.54 -3.19
CA ALA A 248 10.79 12.51 -2.47
C ALA A 248 9.69 13.10 -3.38
N GLY A 249 8.71 12.33 -3.87
CA GLY A 249 7.75 12.86 -4.84
C GLY A 249 7.05 11.80 -5.71
N GLY A 250 6.13 12.25 -6.57
CA GLY A 250 5.24 11.39 -7.37
C GLY A 250 4.97 11.81 -8.81
N ILE A 251 4.44 10.87 -9.59
CA ILE A 251 4.04 11.05 -11.00
C ILE A 251 2.60 10.57 -11.16
N SER A 252 1.73 11.36 -11.79
CA SER A 252 0.39 10.95 -12.27
C SER A 252 0.31 11.06 -13.80
N GLY A 253 0.00 9.95 -14.49
CA GLY A 253 -0.12 9.93 -15.96
C GLY A 253 0.07 8.55 -16.59
N ASN A 254 -0.17 8.46 -17.91
CA ASN A 254 -0.14 7.22 -18.69
C ASN A 254 1.29 6.79 -19.12
N SER A 255 2.25 6.69 -18.19
CA SER A 255 3.66 6.42 -18.54
C SER A 255 4.26 5.16 -17.90
N ALA A 256 5.11 4.48 -18.67
CA ALA A 256 6.08 3.49 -18.19
C ALA A 256 7.24 4.22 -17.49
N MET A 257 7.57 3.78 -16.27
CA MET A 257 8.63 4.38 -15.44
C MET A 257 9.90 3.52 -15.52
N TYR A 258 11.07 4.14 -15.73
CA TYR A 258 12.38 3.51 -15.53
C TYR A 258 13.00 4.04 -14.23
N LEU A 259 13.15 3.18 -13.22
CA LEU A 259 13.85 3.50 -11.97
C LEU A 259 15.11 2.61 -11.87
N PRO A 260 16.33 3.18 -11.80
CA PRO A 260 17.49 2.40 -11.39
C PRO A 260 17.37 2.02 -9.90
N ALA A 261 17.79 0.79 -9.58
CA ALA A 261 17.65 0.17 -8.27
C ALA A 261 18.41 0.90 -7.16
N GLY A 262 17.77 0.97 -5.99
CA GLY A 262 18.39 1.39 -4.73
C GLY A 262 18.24 2.87 -4.40
N GLN A 263 17.05 3.30 -3.98
CA GLN A 263 16.83 4.40 -3.02
C GLN A 263 15.32 4.52 -2.71
N GLY A 264 15.00 4.69 -1.42
CA GLY A 264 13.66 4.55 -0.87
C GLY A 264 12.63 5.60 -1.30
N GLY A 265 11.36 5.25 -1.09
CA GLY A 265 10.22 6.17 -1.01
C GLY A 265 9.97 7.03 -2.25
N SER A 266 9.38 6.46 -3.31
CA SER A 266 8.70 7.27 -4.34
C SER A 266 7.27 6.79 -4.49
N THR A 267 6.35 7.74 -4.32
CA THR A 267 4.90 7.56 -4.23
C THR A 267 4.27 7.91 -5.58
N ILE A 268 3.58 6.98 -6.23
CA ILE A 268 2.68 7.31 -7.35
C ILE A 268 1.47 8.05 -6.76
N SER A 269 0.93 9.08 -7.42
CA SER A 269 -0.39 9.59 -7.04
C SER A 269 -1.43 8.52 -7.46
N GLY A 270 -2.13 7.93 -6.49
CA GLY A 270 -2.96 6.71 -6.64
C GLY A 270 -2.43 5.46 -5.92
N ASN A 271 -1.95 5.58 -4.68
CA ASN A 271 -1.29 4.47 -3.94
C ASN A 271 -2.23 3.69 -3.03
N THR A 272 -3.33 4.28 -2.60
CA THR A 272 -4.29 3.60 -1.71
C THR A 272 -5.39 2.94 -2.52
N LEU A 273 -6.03 1.94 -1.92
CA LEU A 273 -7.19 1.29 -2.50
C LEU A 273 -8.33 2.28 -2.81
N LEU A 274 -8.61 3.21 -1.90
CA LEU A 274 -9.69 4.20 -2.07
C LEU A 274 -9.42 5.14 -3.24
N GLU A 275 -8.18 5.62 -3.40
CA GLU A 275 -7.79 6.41 -4.57
C GLU A 275 -7.99 5.61 -5.87
N LYS A 276 -7.61 4.33 -5.90
CA LYS A 276 -7.77 3.48 -7.08
C LYS A 276 -9.23 3.19 -7.42
N ARG A 277 -10.10 3.01 -6.41
CA ARG A 277 -11.55 2.87 -6.61
C ARG A 277 -12.17 4.09 -7.29
N LYS A 278 -11.71 5.30 -6.94
CA LYS A 278 -12.16 6.56 -7.57
C LYS A 278 -11.79 6.64 -9.06
N VAL A 279 -10.69 5.99 -9.46
CA VAL A 279 -10.22 5.97 -10.86
C VAL A 279 -10.96 4.92 -11.68
N ARG A 280 -11.15 3.71 -11.12
CA ARG A 280 -11.70 2.58 -11.86
C ARG A 280 -12.35 1.53 -10.95
N GLY A 281 -13.51 1.03 -11.38
CA GLY A 281 -14.13 -0.13 -10.74
C GLY A 281 -13.27 -1.39 -10.85
N SER A 282 -13.26 -2.19 -9.78
CA SER A 282 -12.36 -3.33 -9.63
C SER A 282 -12.55 -4.40 -10.69
N TYR A 283 -13.77 -4.66 -11.15
CA TYR A 283 -13.99 -5.63 -12.23
C TYR A 283 -13.20 -5.24 -13.48
N MET A 284 -13.23 -3.94 -13.83
CA MET A 284 -12.52 -3.44 -15.00
C MET A 284 -11.00 -3.42 -14.79
N GLU A 285 -10.54 -3.05 -13.59
CA GLU A 285 -9.13 -3.12 -13.20
C GLU A 285 -8.59 -4.54 -13.30
N THR A 286 -9.30 -5.50 -12.70
CA THR A 286 -9.01 -6.94 -12.73
C THR A 286 -8.84 -7.43 -14.18
N ARG A 287 -9.78 -7.10 -15.08
CA ARG A 287 -9.68 -7.50 -16.50
C ARG A 287 -8.53 -6.82 -17.23
N MET A 288 -8.20 -5.58 -16.89
CA MET A 288 -7.10 -4.85 -17.52
C MET A 288 -5.75 -5.41 -17.07
N GLN A 289 -5.57 -5.56 -15.76
CA GLN A 289 -4.34 -6.06 -15.16
C GLN A 289 -4.08 -7.50 -15.59
N ASN A 290 -5.13 -8.33 -15.66
CA ASN A 290 -5.04 -9.69 -16.19
C ASN A 290 -4.45 -9.74 -17.61
N LYS A 291 -4.86 -8.85 -18.52
CA LYS A 291 -4.28 -8.79 -19.87
C LYS A 291 -2.79 -8.43 -19.85
N SER A 292 -2.36 -7.61 -18.90
CA SER A 292 -0.95 -7.27 -18.71
C SER A 292 -0.18 -8.46 -18.13
N ASP A 293 -0.74 -9.13 -17.13
CA ASP A 293 -0.15 -10.27 -16.45
C ASP A 293 0.04 -11.47 -17.39
N LEU A 294 -0.96 -11.74 -18.26
CA LEU A 294 -0.84 -12.76 -19.30
C LEU A 294 0.30 -12.48 -20.29
N LYS A 295 0.61 -11.20 -20.58
CA LYS A 295 1.77 -10.87 -21.43
C LYS A 295 3.08 -11.17 -20.72
N VAL A 296 3.18 -10.84 -19.43
CA VAL A 296 4.37 -11.16 -18.62
C VAL A 296 4.58 -12.67 -18.57
N ILE A 297 3.53 -13.44 -18.26
CA ILE A 297 3.60 -14.91 -18.20
C ILE A 297 4.01 -15.52 -19.55
N ALA A 298 3.48 -14.99 -20.65
CA ALA A 298 3.78 -15.49 -22.00
C ALA A 298 5.22 -15.18 -22.47
N HIS A 299 5.84 -14.10 -21.94
CA HIS A 299 7.18 -13.67 -22.31
C HIS A 299 8.19 -13.85 -21.18
N LYS A 300 7.91 -14.69 -20.18
CA LYS A 300 8.84 -14.94 -19.09
C LYS A 300 10.16 -15.50 -19.63
N GLU A 301 11.25 -14.93 -19.14
CA GLU A 301 12.63 -15.32 -19.43
C GLU A 301 13.24 -16.09 -18.26
N PHE A 302 12.82 -15.81 -17.02
CA PHE A 302 13.31 -16.55 -15.86
C PHE A 302 12.83 -18.01 -15.85
N ASP A 303 13.75 -18.96 -15.67
CA ASP A 303 13.45 -20.40 -15.63
C ASP A 303 13.12 -20.88 -14.20
N PHE A 304 11.84 -21.14 -13.95
CA PHE A 304 11.37 -21.71 -12.69
C PHE A 304 11.44 -23.25 -12.65
N SER A 305 11.88 -23.93 -13.70
CA SER A 305 11.77 -25.40 -13.83
C SER A 305 12.48 -26.19 -12.73
N GLY A 306 13.51 -25.62 -12.11
CA GLY A 306 14.22 -26.19 -10.97
C GLY A 306 13.58 -25.91 -9.60
N MET A 307 12.69 -24.93 -9.52
CA MET A 307 12.24 -24.34 -8.24
C MET A 307 11.13 -25.13 -7.55
N SER A 308 11.32 -25.34 -6.25
CA SER A 308 10.33 -25.84 -5.30
C SER A 308 9.70 -24.66 -4.57
N ILE A 309 8.38 -24.51 -4.65
CA ILE A 309 7.65 -23.37 -4.08
C ILE A 309 6.74 -23.87 -2.94
N ALA A 310 6.65 -23.14 -1.84
CA ALA A 310 5.66 -23.40 -0.79
C ALA A 310 4.74 -22.19 -0.60
N CYS A 311 3.43 -22.43 -0.56
CA CYS A 311 2.42 -21.40 -0.31
C CYS A 311 1.82 -21.62 1.09
N LEU A 312 2.24 -20.81 2.06
CA LEU A 312 1.66 -20.77 3.40
C LEU A 312 0.48 -19.79 3.41
N GLY A 313 -0.68 -20.23 3.88
CA GLY A 313 -1.83 -19.35 3.94
C GLY A 313 -3.09 -19.93 4.60
N ASP A 314 -4.21 -19.27 4.29
CA ASP A 314 -5.52 -19.51 4.86
C ASP A 314 -6.47 -20.25 3.90
N SER A 315 -7.78 -20.00 4.00
CA SER A 315 -8.83 -20.57 3.14
C SER A 315 -8.70 -20.17 1.68
N ILE A 316 -8.13 -19.00 1.37
CA ILE A 316 -7.88 -18.57 -0.01
C ILE A 316 -6.80 -19.46 -0.62
N THR A 317 -5.70 -19.71 0.10
CA THR A 317 -4.63 -20.62 -0.32
C THR A 317 -5.10 -22.07 -0.42
N GLN A 318 -5.96 -22.51 0.50
CA GLN A 318 -6.56 -23.85 0.46
C GLN A 318 -7.49 -24.04 -0.75
N ALA A 319 -8.17 -22.99 -1.20
CA ALA A 319 -9.36 -23.02 -2.05
C ALA A 319 -10.63 -23.56 -1.36
N ALA A 320 -10.85 -23.16 -0.11
CA ALA A 320 -11.90 -23.73 0.74
C ALA A 320 -13.34 -23.54 0.21
N ASN A 321 -13.64 -22.51 -0.57
CA ASN A 321 -14.99 -22.31 -1.13
C ASN A 321 -15.35 -23.30 -2.25
N LEU A 322 -14.40 -24.13 -2.67
CA LEU A 322 -14.61 -25.19 -3.65
C LEU A 322 -14.53 -26.58 -3.01
N ASP A 323 -14.44 -26.69 -1.68
CA ASP A 323 -14.13 -27.96 -0.99
C ASP A 323 -15.22 -29.05 -1.11
N ASP A 324 -16.42 -28.66 -1.52
CA ASP A 324 -17.54 -29.53 -1.87
C ASP A 324 -17.40 -30.14 -3.28
N MET A 325 -16.51 -29.61 -4.13
CA MET A 325 -16.23 -30.12 -5.47
C MET A 325 -15.18 -31.23 -5.45
N GLU A 326 -15.37 -32.24 -6.29
CA GLU A 326 -14.36 -33.28 -6.50
C GLU A 326 -13.10 -32.67 -7.14
N ASN A 327 -11.92 -33.01 -6.59
CA ASN A 327 -10.61 -32.54 -7.07
C ASN A 327 -10.45 -31.00 -7.07
N TYR A 328 -11.15 -30.28 -6.21
CA TYR A 328 -11.15 -28.82 -6.19
C TYR A 328 -9.77 -28.16 -6.05
N GLN A 329 -8.80 -28.85 -5.44
CA GLN A 329 -7.45 -28.35 -5.27
C GLN A 329 -6.75 -28.03 -6.60
N GLN A 330 -7.22 -28.57 -7.74
CA GLN A 330 -6.72 -28.20 -9.07
C GLN A 330 -6.99 -26.74 -9.44
N TYR A 331 -7.98 -26.13 -8.80
CA TYR A 331 -8.34 -24.73 -9.02
C TYR A 331 -7.58 -23.78 -8.12
N SER A 332 -6.99 -24.24 -7.03
CA SER A 332 -6.30 -23.35 -6.09
C SER A 332 -5.15 -22.60 -6.78
N TYR A 333 -4.90 -21.37 -6.34
CA TYR A 333 -3.83 -20.58 -6.93
C TYR A 333 -2.45 -21.27 -6.81
N PRO A 334 -2.09 -22.00 -5.72
CA PRO A 334 -0.82 -22.72 -5.67
C PRO A 334 -0.66 -23.78 -6.77
N THR A 335 -1.72 -24.55 -7.06
CA THR A 335 -1.69 -25.55 -8.13
C THR A 335 -1.52 -24.88 -9.49
N ARG A 336 -2.25 -23.79 -9.74
CA ARG A 336 -2.13 -23.02 -10.98
C ARG A 336 -0.77 -22.34 -11.13
N LEU A 337 -0.17 -21.84 -10.06
CA LEU A 337 1.19 -21.28 -10.08
C LEU A 337 2.21 -22.29 -10.61
N LYS A 338 2.09 -23.57 -10.24
CA LYS A 338 2.96 -24.62 -10.77
C LYS A 338 2.93 -24.67 -12.30
N GLU A 339 1.73 -24.63 -12.87
CA GLU A 339 1.51 -24.70 -14.32
C GLU A 339 1.98 -23.42 -15.02
N LEU A 340 1.62 -22.25 -14.49
CA LEU A 340 1.95 -20.94 -15.08
C LEU A 340 3.45 -20.67 -15.10
N LEU A 341 4.15 -21.01 -14.01
CA LEU A 341 5.59 -20.82 -13.88
C LEU A 341 6.39 -21.97 -14.52
N GLY A 342 5.80 -23.17 -14.61
CA GLY A 342 6.53 -24.38 -14.99
C GLY A 342 7.43 -24.90 -13.86
N ALA A 343 7.08 -24.63 -12.60
CA ALA A 343 7.89 -24.97 -11.44
C ALA A 343 7.97 -26.48 -11.18
N LYS A 344 9.08 -26.94 -10.59
CA LYS A 344 9.31 -28.36 -10.24
C LYS A 344 8.21 -28.90 -9.34
N ASN A 345 7.91 -28.17 -8.27
CA ASN A 345 6.81 -28.45 -7.37
C ASN A 345 6.26 -27.17 -6.74
N VAL A 346 4.99 -27.21 -6.36
CA VAL A 346 4.36 -26.19 -5.52
C VAL A 346 3.60 -26.92 -4.42
N THR A 347 3.91 -26.62 -3.17
CA THR A 347 3.29 -27.20 -1.98
C THR A 347 2.23 -26.25 -1.45
N ASN A 348 0.98 -26.69 -1.43
CA ASN A 348 -0.12 -25.94 -0.84
C ASN A 348 -0.20 -26.22 0.68
N LEU A 349 0.13 -25.22 1.49
CA LEU A 349 0.03 -25.25 2.95
C LEU A 349 -1.10 -24.34 3.44
N GLY A 350 -2.18 -24.19 2.67
CA GLY A 350 -3.38 -23.46 3.06
C GLY A 350 -4.25 -24.26 4.04
N ILE A 351 -4.71 -23.61 5.11
CA ILE A 351 -5.69 -24.18 6.05
C ILE A 351 -6.83 -23.18 6.25
N GLY A 352 -8.06 -23.63 5.99
CA GLY A 352 -9.25 -22.81 6.10
C GLY A 352 -9.44 -22.24 7.49
N GLY A 353 -9.78 -20.95 7.55
CA GLY A 353 -9.94 -20.24 8.82
C GLY A 353 -8.66 -20.15 9.63
N SER A 354 -7.49 -20.06 9.00
CA SER A 354 -6.24 -19.79 9.70
C SER A 354 -5.85 -18.32 9.64
N SER A 355 -5.19 -17.81 10.67
CA SER A 355 -4.67 -16.45 10.72
C SER A 355 -3.15 -16.42 10.86
N ILE A 356 -2.55 -15.24 10.70
CA ILE A 356 -1.12 -15.03 10.93
C ILE A 356 -0.79 -15.22 12.42
N GLY A 357 -1.55 -14.57 13.31
CA GLY A 357 -1.30 -14.52 14.75
C GLY A 357 -1.90 -15.67 15.56
N ARG A 358 -1.35 -15.89 16.77
CA ARG A 358 -1.74 -16.97 17.68
C ARG A 358 -3.07 -16.78 18.37
N TYR A 359 -3.64 -15.58 18.31
CA TYR A 359 -4.98 -15.30 18.82
C TYR A 359 -6.08 -15.97 17.98
N TRP A 360 -5.72 -16.63 16.88
CA TRP A 360 -6.61 -17.49 16.10
C TRP A 360 -6.11 -18.94 16.03
N GLU A 361 -6.91 -19.86 15.51
CA GLU A 361 -6.53 -21.25 15.33
C GLU A 361 -5.52 -21.43 14.17
N ASN A 362 -4.63 -22.42 14.31
CA ASN A 362 -3.68 -22.84 13.27
C ASN A 362 -2.82 -21.67 12.75
N ALA A 363 -2.22 -20.90 13.65
CA ALA A 363 -1.48 -19.68 13.30
C ALA A 363 -0.28 -19.91 12.36
N PHE A 364 -0.05 -18.99 11.42
CA PHE A 364 1.06 -19.09 10.47
C PHE A 364 2.41 -19.05 11.18
N VAL A 365 2.54 -18.20 12.21
CA VAL A 365 3.74 -18.08 13.07
C VAL A 365 4.13 -19.40 13.75
N ASP A 366 3.21 -20.36 13.84
CA ASP A 366 3.53 -21.71 14.31
C ASP A 366 3.76 -22.70 13.17
N ARG A 367 2.93 -22.62 12.12
CA ARG A 367 2.94 -23.53 10.96
C ARG A 367 4.05 -23.32 9.95
N PHE A 368 4.76 -22.20 9.96
CA PHE A 368 5.87 -21.99 9.02
C PHE A 368 6.97 -23.07 9.16
N ARG A 369 7.01 -23.77 10.30
CA ARG A 369 7.90 -24.92 10.56
C ARG A 369 7.53 -26.18 9.77
N GLU A 370 6.34 -26.22 9.19
CA GLU A 370 5.86 -27.32 8.34
C GLU A 370 6.29 -27.17 6.87
N ILE A 371 6.86 -26.02 6.50
CA ILE A 371 7.38 -25.78 5.15
C ILE A 371 8.55 -26.76 4.87
N PRO A 372 8.58 -27.43 3.70
CA PRO A 372 9.70 -28.29 3.33
C PRO A 372 11.04 -27.53 3.32
N GLN A 373 12.09 -28.14 3.90
CA GLN A 373 13.39 -27.49 4.06
C GLN A 373 14.14 -27.25 2.73
N ASP A 374 13.77 -27.95 1.67
CA ASP A 374 14.30 -27.80 0.31
C ASP A 374 13.46 -26.84 -0.56
N THR A 375 12.66 -25.97 0.07
CA THR A 375 11.89 -24.93 -0.63
C THR A 375 12.81 -23.80 -1.09
N ASP A 376 12.71 -23.43 -2.37
CA ASP A 376 13.47 -22.33 -2.99
C ASP A 376 12.72 -20.99 -2.88
N LEU A 377 11.38 -21.01 -2.89
CA LEU A 377 10.52 -19.83 -2.76
C LEU A 377 9.36 -20.09 -1.80
N ILE A 378 9.21 -19.23 -0.80
CA ILE A 378 8.11 -19.24 0.17
C ILE A 378 7.21 -18.05 -0.11
N ILE A 379 5.94 -18.33 -0.40
CA ILE A 379 4.88 -17.33 -0.56
C ILE A 379 3.99 -17.40 0.68
N VAL A 380 3.85 -16.27 1.38
CA VAL A 380 2.98 -16.16 2.56
C VAL A 380 1.82 -15.22 2.22
N MET A 381 0.59 -15.74 2.19
CA MET A 381 -0.62 -14.95 1.93
C MET A 381 -1.62 -15.14 3.07
N GLY A 382 -1.98 -14.06 3.76
CA GLY A 382 -2.97 -14.07 4.84
C GLY A 382 -3.20 -12.69 5.46
N GLY A 383 -3.88 -12.66 6.59
CA GLY A 383 -4.33 -11.42 7.24
C GLY A 383 -5.84 -11.20 7.17
N THR A 384 -6.55 -11.92 6.29
CA THR A 384 -8.03 -11.80 6.18
C THR A 384 -8.71 -12.26 7.47
N ASN A 385 -8.38 -13.45 7.97
CA ASN A 385 -9.00 -13.98 9.19
C ASN A 385 -8.56 -13.21 10.45
N ASP A 386 -7.35 -12.66 10.46
CA ASP A 386 -6.88 -11.78 11.54
C ASP A 386 -7.85 -10.59 11.70
N GLY A 387 -8.28 -9.98 10.60
CA GLY A 387 -9.24 -8.85 10.60
C GLY A 387 -10.60 -9.17 11.25
N PHE A 388 -11.03 -10.43 11.26
CA PHE A 388 -12.34 -10.79 11.84
C PHE A 388 -12.39 -10.70 13.37
N CYS A 389 -11.25 -10.53 14.04
CA CYS A 389 -11.19 -10.43 15.50
C CYS A 389 -10.22 -9.39 16.05
N LEU A 390 -9.43 -8.72 15.19
CA LEU A 390 -8.40 -7.79 15.64
C LEU A 390 -8.99 -6.49 16.16
N ASP A 391 -8.81 -6.26 17.46
CA ASP A 391 -8.92 -4.96 18.10
C ASP A 391 -7.53 -4.34 18.32
N GLN A 392 -7.49 -3.14 18.91
CA GLN A 392 -6.25 -2.41 19.18
C GLN A 392 -5.30 -3.15 20.14
N GLU A 393 -5.81 -3.93 21.10
CA GLU A 393 -4.99 -4.66 22.08
C GLU A 393 -4.30 -5.85 21.40
N ASP A 394 -5.07 -6.65 20.65
CA ASP A 394 -4.57 -7.81 19.93
C ASP A 394 -3.69 -7.43 18.73
N PHE A 395 -3.83 -6.21 18.19
CA PHE A 395 -2.94 -5.72 17.15
C PHE A 395 -1.51 -5.48 17.67
N GLY A 396 -1.39 -4.94 18.88
CA GLY A 396 -0.11 -4.63 19.54
C GLY A 396 0.58 -3.37 19.01
N THR A 397 1.86 -3.22 19.34
CA THR A 397 2.68 -2.04 18.97
C THR A 397 3.98 -2.43 18.26
N MET A 398 4.51 -1.52 17.45
CA MET A 398 5.76 -1.71 16.71
C MET A 398 6.99 -1.76 17.63
N GLU A 399 6.90 -1.11 18.79
CA GLU A 399 7.95 -1.02 19.81
C GLU A 399 8.02 -2.30 20.65
N GLU A 400 6.87 -2.80 21.13
CA GLU A 400 6.85 -3.97 22.02
C GLU A 400 6.96 -5.28 21.23
N ARG A 401 6.29 -5.37 20.06
CA ARG A 401 6.19 -6.60 19.26
C ARG A 401 5.88 -7.83 20.10
N LYS A 402 4.94 -7.65 21.03
CA LYS A 402 4.60 -8.64 22.05
C LYS A 402 4.12 -9.95 21.42
N PRO A 403 4.60 -11.13 21.86
CA PRO A 403 4.06 -12.40 21.39
C PRO A 403 2.55 -12.49 21.62
N ARG A 404 1.82 -13.14 20.69
CA ARG A 404 0.35 -13.24 20.70
C ARG A 404 -0.40 -11.95 20.39
N THR A 405 0.28 -10.96 19.81
CA THR A 405 -0.36 -9.85 19.08
C THR A 405 -0.05 -9.97 17.60
N PHE A 406 -0.82 -9.32 16.74
CA PHE A 406 -0.59 -9.38 15.29
C PHE A 406 0.80 -8.90 14.92
N LEU A 407 1.24 -7.72 15.39
CA LEU A 407 2.55 -7.18 15.07
C LEU A 407 3.68 -8.07 15.62
N GLY A 408 3.55 -8.60 16.83
CA GLY A 408 4.56 -9.48 17.41
C GLY A 408 4.67 -10.82 16.70
N ASP A 409 3.54 -11.46 16.38
CA ASP A 409 3.54 -12.75 15.70
C ASP A 409 3.92 -12.61 14.21
N LEU A 410 3.58 -11.49 13.55
CA LEU A 410 4.04 -11.18 12.19
C LEU A 410 5.55 -10.95 12.14
N ASP A 411 6.11 -10.19 13.09
CA ASP A 411 7.56 -10.02 13.24
C ASP A 411 8.28 -11.34 13.52
N GLU A 412 7.73 -12.15 14.44
CA GLU A 412 8.26 -13.49 14.73
C GLU A 412 8.22 -14.40 13.50
N LEU A 413 7.13 -14.37 12.72
CA LEU A 413 6.99 -15.15 11.49
C LEU A 413 8.05 -14.73 10.45
N MET A 414 8.19 -13.44 10.17
CA MET A 414 9.17 -12.93 9.20
C MET A 414 10.60 -13.29 9.60
N ARG A 415 10.95 -13.10 10.88
CA ARG A 415 12.25 -13.47 11.43
C ARG A 415 12.46 -14.98 11.37
N GLY A 416 11.46 -15.77 11.79
CA GLY A 416 11.52 -17.23 11.83
C GLY A 416 11.69 -17.86 10.44
N LEU A 417 11.04 -17.30 9.43
CA LEU A 417 11.21 -17.71 8.03
C LEU A 417 12.65 -17.46 7.55
N LYS A 418 13.19 -16.26 7.77
CA LYS A 418 14.58 -15.94 7.39
C LYS A 418 15.61 -16.78 8.13
N GLU A 419 15.38 -17.05 9.42
CA GLU A 419 16.28 -17.87 10.24
C GLU A 419 16.25 -19.35 9.83
N SER A 420 15.06 -19.87 9.46
CA SER A 420 14.87 -21.30 9.18
C SER A 420 15.09 -21.67 7.71
N TYR A 421 14.91 -20.72 6.79
CA TYR A 421 15.05 -20.91 5.34
C TYR A 421 15.98 -19.83 4.75
N PRO A 422 17.27 -19.79 5.15
CA PRO A 422 18.18 -18.70 4.80
C PRO A 422 18.50 -18.61 3.29
N GLU A 423 18.33 -19.71 2.55
CA GLU A 423 18.56 -19.77 1.11
C GLU A 423 17.28 -19.58 0.29
N ALA A 424 16.10 -19.61 0.93
CA ALA A 424 14.83 -19.46 0.24
C ALA A 424 14.52 -17.98 0.04
N ASP A 425 13.99 -17.66 -1.13
CA ASP A 425 13.33 -16.38 -1.33
C ASP A 425 12.00 -16.37 -0.57
N ILE A 426 11.73 -15.28 0.16
CA ILE A 426 10.50 -15.13 0.95
C ILE A 426 9.75 -13.93 0.41
N ILE A 427 8.48 -14.12 0.06
CA ILE A 427 7.59 -13.07 -0.44
C ILE A 427 6.28 -13.12 0.34
N PHE A 428 5.87 -11.98 0.89
CA PHE A 428 4.55 -11.82 1.50
C PHE A 428 3.56 -11.27 0.49
N VAL A 429 2.30 -11.62 0.64
CA VAL A 429 1.19 -11.16 -0.19
C VAL A 429 0.12 -10.60 0.75
N THR A 430 -0.23 -9.33 0.58
CA THR A 430 -1.30 -8.72 1.39
C THR A 430 -2.65 -9.38 1.08
N PRO A 431 -3.61 -9.39 2.02
CA PRO A 431 -4.92 -9.96 1.76
C PRO A 431 -5.66 -9.17 0.68
N LEU A 432 -6.55 -9.84 -0.06
CA LEU A 432 -7.46 -9.15 -0.98
C LEU A 432 -8.45 -8.28 -0.19
N PRO A 433 -8.81 -7.10 -0.73
CA PRO A 433 -9.83 -6.27 -0.11
C PRO A 433 -11.20 -6.94 -0.21
N ASN A 434 -11.94 -6.96 0.89
CA ASN A 434 -13.22 -7.67 0.95
C ASN A 434 -14.30 -6.96 1.76
N VAL A 435 -15.55 -7.03 1.30
CA VAL A 435 -16.72 -6.38 1.94
C VAL A 435 -17.16 -7.09 3.21
N LEU A 436 -16.80 -8.38 3.39
CA LEU A 436 -17.16 -9.12 4.60
C LEU A 436 -16.55 -8.47 5.83
N HIS A 437 -15.28 -8.05 5.74
CA HIS A 437 -14.59 -7.40 6.84
C HIS A 437 -15.27 -6.09 7.25
N ASP A 438 -15.66 -5.26 6.27
CA ASP A 438 -16.37 -4.02 6.55
C ASP A 438 -17.75 -4.27 7.16
N MET A 439 -18.51 -5.24 6.63
CA MET A 439 -19.78 -5.61 7.23
C MET A 439 -19.64 -6.13 8.67
N LEU A 440 -18.57 -6.88 8.98
CA LEU A 440 -18.26 -7.29 10.36
C LEU A 440 -17.94 -6.10 11.24
N ARG A 441 -17.13 -5.16 10.77
CA ARG A 441 -16.80 -3.93 11.52
C ARG A 441 -18.02 -3.05 11.77
N LYS A 442 -19.00 -3.06 10.86
CA LYS A 442 -20.27 -2.35 11.05
C LYS A 442 -21.04 -2.89 12.25
N GLU A 443 -20.94 -4.19 12.52
CA GLU A 443 -21.53 -4.84 13.70
C GLU A 443 -20.61 -4.77 14.94
N ARG A 444 -19.30 -4.64 14.72
CA ARG A 444 -18.25 -4.64 15.76
C ARG A 444 -17.26 -3.49 15.54
N SER A 445 -17.63 -2.31 15.99
CA SER A 445 -16.88 -1.07 15.77
C SER A 445 -15.46 -1.06 16.37
N GLU A 446 -15.16 -1.98 17.29
CA GLU A 446 -13.83 -2.15 17.87
C GLU A 446 -12.81 -2.80 16.92
N LEU A 447 -13.30 -3.45 15.85
CA LEU A 447 -12.44 -4.13 14.89
C LEU A 447 -11.69 -3.14 13.99
N LEU A 448 -10.40 -3.40 13.80
CA LEU A 448 -9.51 -2.57 12.99
C LEU A 448 -9.75 -2.77 11.49
N SER A 449 -9.54 -1.71 10.71
CA SER A 449 -9.60 -1.78 9.25
C SER A 449 -8.61 -2.77 8.64
N GLN A 450 -8.98 -3.40 7.52
CA GLN A 450 -8.06 -4.22 6.73
C GLN A 450 -6.84 -3.44 6.24
N THR A 451 -6.99 -2.11 6.02
CA THR A 451 -5.89 -1.23 5.61
C THR A 451 -4.74 -1.28 6.62
N VAL A 452 -5.05 -1.35 7.92
CA VAL A 452 -4.05 -1.42 9.00
C VAL A 452 -3.25 -2.72 8.93
N ILE A 453 -3.93 -3.84 8.63
CA ILE A 453 -3.31 -5.17 8.48
C ILE A 453 -2.39 -5.20 7.26
N ALA A 454 -2.87 -4.78 6.09
CA ALA A 454 -2.09 -4.73 4.86
C ALA A 454 -0.88 -3.78 5.00
N GLY A 455 -1.09 -2.64 5.66
CA GLY A 455 -0.06 -1.67 5.98
C GLY A 455 1.03 -2.21 6.90
N ALA A 456 0.66 -2.96 7.95
CA ALA A 456 1.59 -3.62 8.84
C ALA A 456 2.43 -4.70 8.15
N ILE A 457 1.83 -5.52 7.27
CA ILE A 457 2.56 -6.50 6.44
C ILE A 457 3.61 -5.79 5.58
N ARG A 458 3.24 -4.68 4.92
CA ARG A 458 4.16 -3.88 4.10
C ARG A 458 5.28 -3.26 4.92
N LYS A 459 4.96 -2.66 6.07
CA LYS A 459 5.93 -1.99 6.95
C LYS A 459 6.95 -2.97 7.51
N LEU A 460 6.50 -4.07 8.11
CA LEU A 460 7.41 -5.10 8.63
C LEU A 460 8.15 -5.82 7.50
N GLY A 461 7.52 -6.05 6.34
CA GLY A 461 8.19 -6.56 5.16
C GLY A 461 9.38 -5.70 4.77
N ALA A 462 9.19 -4.38 4.68
CA ALA A 462 10.28 -3.43 4.40
C ALA A 462 11.38 -3.45 5.47
N GLU A 463 11.02 -3.46 6.77
CA GLU A 463 11.99 -3.53 7.87
C GLU A 463 12.84 -4.81 7.84
N HIS A 464 12.25 -5.93 7.45
CA HIS A 464 12.95 -7.22 7.33
C HIS A 464 13.63 -7.41 5.96
N GLY A 465 13.48 -6.48 5.02
CA GLY A 465 13.99 -6.62 3.64
C GLY A 465 13.29 -7.74 2.86
N ILE A 466 12.03 -8.02 3.19
CA ILE A 466 11.18 -9.03 2.55
C ILE A 466 10.25 -8.32 1.55
N PRO A 467 10.30 -8.69 0.25
CA PRO A 467 9.38 -8.18 -0.75
C PRO A 467 7.90 -8.49 -0.42
N VAL A 468 7.02 -7.55 -0.74
CA VAL A 468 5.57 -7.71 -0.54
C VAL A 468 4.82 -7.44 -1.85
N ILE A 469 4.03 -8.42 -2.29
CA ILE A 469 3.03 -8.25 -3.35
C ILE A 469 1.78 -7.63 -2.71
N ASP A 470 1.53 -6.36 -3.02
CA ASP A 470 0.40 -5.62 -2.46
C ASP A 470 -0.88 -5.83 -3.26
N LEU A 471 -1.63 -6.91 -2.97
CA LEU A 471 -2.93 -7.16 -3.55
C LEU A 471 -4.02 -6.25 -2.97
N TYR A 472 -3.93 -5.88 -1.69
CA TYR A 472 -4.88 -5.00 -1.03
C TYR A 472 -5.05 -3.68 -1.78
N ASN A 473 -3.95 -2.95 -2.01
CA ASN A 473 -4.00 -1.70 -2.78
C ASN A 473 -3.94 -1.94 -4.29
N SER A 474 -4.14 -3.15 -4.81
CA SER A 474 -4.12 -3.38 -6.28
C SER A 474 -5.43 -3.01 -6.95
N ASN A 475 -6.55 -2.97 -6.20
CA ASN A 475 -7.91 -2.89 -6.73
C ASN A 475 -8.27 -4.05 -7.69
N VAL A 476 -7.48 -5.14 -7.68
CA VAL A 476 -7.78 -6.39 -8.38
C VAL A 476 -8.56 -7.30 -7.44
N LEU A 477 -9.63 -7.92 -7.94
CA LEU A 477 -10.52 -8.79 -7.18
C LEU A 477 -11.03 -8.14 -5.87
N ASP A 478 -11.34 -6.84 -5.93
CA ASP A 478 -11.93 -6.11 -4.82
C ASP A 478 -13.44 -6.26 -4.83
N THR A 479 -13.98 -6.92 -3.80
CA THR A 479 -15.40 -7.25 -3.72
C THR A 479 -16.29 -6.06 -3.41
N HIS A 480 -15.72 -4.87 -3.22
CA HIS A 480 -16.49 -3.62 -3.16
C HIS A 480 -17.10 -3.24 -4.50
N ASP A 481 -16.71 -3.94 -5.57
CA ASP A 481 -17.40 -3.95 -6.85
C ASP A 481 -18.33 -5.18 -6.93
N ALA A 482 -19.64 -4.96 -7.01
CA ALA A 482 -20.65 -6.01 -7.12
C ALA A 482 -20.38 -6.98 -8.29
N ALA A 483 -19.78 -6.49 -9.39
CA ALA A 483 -19.43 -7.33 -10.51
C ALA A 483 -18.28 -8.30 -10.17
N VAL A 484 -17.38 -7.96 -9.24
CA VAL A 484 -16.37 -8.91 -8.74
C VAL A 484 -17.02 -10.00 -7.92
N ILE A 485 -17.94 -9.66 -7.01
CA ILE A 485 -18.68 -10.66 -6.22
C ILE A 485 -19.42 -11.62 -7.15
N TYR A 486 -20.22 -11.07 -8.07
CA TYR A 486 -21.06 -11.84 -8.97
C TYR A 486 -20.25 -12.79 -9.87
N ASN A 487 -19.10 -12.34 -10.40
CA ASN A 487 -18.34 -13.12 -11.38
C ASN A 487 -17.25 -13.99 -10.77
N TYR A 488 -16.65 -13.59 -9.64
CA TYR A 488 -15.39 -14.19 -9.16
C TYR A 488 -15.39 -14.56 -7.69
N MET A 489 -16.11 -13.85 -6.82
CA MET A 489 -16.02 -14.03 -5.37
C MET A 489 -17.42 -14.08 -4.74
N PRO A 490 -18.17 -15.18 -4.95
CA PRO A 490 -19.62 -15.21 -4.73
C PRO A 490 -20.03 -14.97 -3.29
N ASP A 491 -19.16 -15.21 -2.32
CA ASP A 491 -19.42 -15.03 -0.90
C ASP A 491 -18.78 -13.75 -0.32
N GLY A 492 -18.21 -12.92 -1.19
CA GLY A 492 -17.54 -11.67 -0.83
C GLY A 492 -16.11 -11.84 -0.33
N VAL A 493 -15.54 -13.05 -0.26
CA VAL A 493 -14.16 -13.29 0.26
C VAL A 493 -13.37 -14.34 -0.51
N HIS A 494 -14.00 -15.42 -0.91
CA HIS A 494 -13.32 -16.55 -1.54
C HIS A 494 -13.61 -16.58 -3.04
N CYS A 495 -12.58 -16.87 -3.81
CA CYS A 495 -12.72 -17.02 -5.24
C CYS A 495 -13.57 -18.25 -5.61
N ASN A 496 -14.24 -18.18 -6.76
CA ASN A 496 -14.69 -19.33 -7.53
C ASN A 496 -13.54 -19.82 -8.45
N GLU A 497 -13.82 -20.79 -9.33
CA GLU A 497 -12.84 -21.33 -10.28
C GLU A 497 -12.15 -20.24 -11.12
N ASP A 498 -12.92 -19.30 -11.70
CA ASP A 498 -12.39 -18.22 -12.53
C ASP A 498 -11.61 -17.16 -11.72
N GLY A 499 -12.07 -16.85 -10.51
CA GLY A 499 -11.38 -15.95 -9.59
C GLY A 499 -10.00 -16.48 -9.20
N TYR A 500 -9.88 -17.79 -8.96
CA TYR A 500 -8.58 -18.39 -8.64
C TYR A 500 -7.61 -18.39 -9.82
N VAL A 501 -8.10 -18.47 -11.06
CA VAL A 501 -7.26 -18.28 -12.25
C VAL A 501 -6.66 -16.88 -12.27
N LEU A 502 -7.50 -15.86 -12.08
CA LEU A 502 -7.07 -14.45 -12.06
C LEU A 502 -6.07 -14.18 -10.94
N LEU A 503 -6.31 -14.72 -9.73
CA LEU A 503 -5.40 -14.61 -8.60
C LEU A 503 -4.04 -15.26 -8.88
N ALA A 504 -4.04 -16.47 -9.45
CA ALA A 504 -2.81 -17.19 -9.79
C ALA A 504 -2.00 -16.47 -10.86
N GLU A 505 -2.65 -15.95 -11.91
CA GLU A 505 -1.99 -15.19 -12.98
C GLU A 505 -1.40 -13.88 -12.44
N ARG A 506 -2.12 -13.19 -11.54
CA ARG A 506 -1.62 -11.98 -10.89
C ARG A 506 -0.36 -12.26 -10.08
N ILE A 507 -0.39 -13.27 -9.21
CA ILE A 507 0.77 -13.65 -8.39
C ILE A 507 1.93 -14.12 -9.28
N ALA A 508 1.68 -14.95 -10.29
CA ALA A 508 2.72 -15.42 -11.21
C ALA A 508 3.43 -14.27 -11.93
N ALA A 509 2.67 -13.29 -12.44
CA ALA A 509 3.25 -12.14 -13.13
C ALA A 509 4.12 -11.28 -12.20
N GLU A 510 3.70 -11.09 -10.94
CA GLU A 510 4.51 -10.37 -9.95
C GLU A 510 5.79 -11.14 -9.57
N LEU A 511 5.72 -12.46 -9.45
CA LEU A 511 6.90 -13.30 -9.23
C LEU A 511 7.88 -13.21 -10.40
N ILE A 512 7.39 -13.26 -11.65
CA ILE A 512 8.23 -13.12 -12.85
C ILE A 512 8.92 -11.75 -12.84
N ARG A 513 8.17 -10.65 -12.65
CA ARG A 513 8.75 -9.30 -12.54
C ARG A 513 9.78 -9.21 -11.43
N PHE A 514 9.53 -9.86 -10.30
CA PHE A 514 10.47 -9.88 -9.18
C PHE A 514 11.80 -10.53 -9.56
N TYR A 515 11.78 -11.71 -10.17
CA TYR A 515 13.01 -12.41 -10.55
C TYR A 515 13.75 -11.75 -11.72
N GLU A 516 13.04 -11.23 -12.71
CA GLU A 516 13.64 -10.62 -13.90
C GLU A 516 14.21 -9.22 -13.63
N ASN A 517 13.72 -8.53 -12.58
CA ASN A 517 14.26 -7.23 -12.16
C ASN A 517 15.36 -7.34 -11.09
N ARG A 518 15.76 -8.54 -10.68
CA ARG A 518 16.88 -8.71 -9.74
C ARG A 518 18.19 -8.28 -10.37
N GLU A 519 19.02 -7.62 -9.58
CA GLU A 519 20.38 -7.28 -9.99
C GLU A 519 21.14 -8.54 -10.42
N GLY A 520 21.69 -8.51 -11.65
CA GLY A 520 22.44 -9.63 -12.22
C GLY A 520 21.65 -10.56 -13.13
N PHE A 521 20.34 -10.35 -13.33
CA PHE A 521 19.59 -11.03 -14.39
C PHE A 521 19.99 -10.44 -15.76
N ASP A 522 20.59 -11.26 -16.64
CA ASP A 522 21.08 -10.82 -17.96
C ASP A 522 20.24 -11.29 -19.15
N GLY A 523 19.12 -11.98 -18.88
CA GLY A 523 18.20 -12.55 -19.88
C GLY A 523 18.87 -13.52 -20.88
N LYS A 524 20.12 -13.91 -20.66
CA LYS A 524 20.98 -14.56 -21.67
C LYS A 524 21.56 -15.90 -21.28
N SER A 525 21.17 -16.44 -20.13
CA SER A 525 21.53 -17.81 -19.75
C SER A 525 20.44 -18.79 -20.18
N ILE A 526 20.46 -19.17 -21.47
CA ILE A 526 19.77 -20.36 -22.01
C ILE A 526 20.78 -21.49 -22.18
#